data_AF-A0A168L709-F1
#
_entry.id   AF-A0A168L709-F1
#
_cell.length_a   1.000
_cell.length_b   1.000
_cell.length_c   1.000
_cell.angle_alpha   90.00
_cell.angle_beta   90.00
_cell.angle_gamma   90.00
#
_symmetry.space_group_name_H-M   'P 1'
#
loop_
_entity.id
_entity.type
_entity.pdbx_description
1 polymer ?
#
loop_
_entity_poly.entity_id
_entity_poly.type
_entity_poly.pdbx_seq_one_letter_code
_entity_poly.pdbx_strand_id
1 'polypeptide(L)'
;MKVGVKLHHHQRSKGPIDTFQIKRSPYSADYRQGCKILQAIRLHNHRPSQACLLHLATFVTRSWEEDSNPDKVDDVYNFMNHLLNTTGMKDKSPHVSLDESIQLYCSRSSPVPTVCPSLTLLFAVRYIERLKQSYGNVKGTNGCSRRLILIAYIMAAKFIHSNLKFIIDTNLPPMKGYATSSLANQQRSPSPAASTLCPDPHLSVSLPVSPPLSPLPSSSSKQQPELTDPTQYHYFHSGKAASPHDDYFRHTNPHHDSQPTKNPSSPSPPSTDDSMPSLSSMCSHFNYRIWRMENEFLHFLNEDLNVPDCLRLIEWAKQVGTVMV
;
A
#
# COMPACT_ATOMS: atom_id res chain seq x y z
N MET A 1 9.98 -5.39 64.45
CA MET A 1 10.82 -6.36 63.71
C MET A 1 11.06 -5.80 62.31
N LYS A 2 12.31 -5.50 61.94
CA LYS A 2 12.67 -5.00 60.60
C LYS A 2 13.08 -6.19 59.73
N VAL A 3 12.25 -6.53 58.74
CA VAL A 3 12.54 -7.57 57.75
C VAL A 3 13.42 -6.96 56.68
N GLY A 4 14.73 -7.25 56.72
CA GLY A 4 15.68 -6.84 55.70
C GLY A 4 15.64 -7.78 54.51
N VAL A 5 15.14 -7.31 53.36
CA VAL A 5 15.20 -8.05 52.10
C VAL A 5 16.60 -7.91 51.52
N LYS A 6 17.36 -9.01 51.54
CA LYS A 6 18.70 -9.10 50.96
C LYS A 6 18.57 -9.22 49.44
N LEU A 7 18.73 -8.12 48.71
CA LEU A 7 18.78 -8.14 47.25
C LEU A 7 20.08 -8.82 46.81
N HIS A 8 19.96 -10.02 46.23
CA HIS A 8 21.07 -10.72 45.60
C HIS A 8 21.62 -9.87 44.45
N HIS A 9 22.88 -9.44 44.56
CA HIS A 9 23.66 -8.91 43.46
C HIS A 9 23.91 -10.04 42.46
N HIS A 10 23.07 -10.15 41.43
CA HIS A 10 23.38 -10.96 40.26
C HIS A 10 24.57 -10.33 39.54
N GLN A 11 25.75 -10.95 39.70
CA GLN A 11 26.88 -10.76 38.81
C GLN A 11 26.41 -11.05 37.38
N ARG A 12 26.19 -9.98 36.61
CA ARG A 12 25.91 -10.03 35.19
C ARG A 12 27.13 -10.65 34.52
N SER A 13 27.03 -11.93 34.15
CA SER A 13 28.04 -12.63 33.36
C SER A 13 28.34 -11.80 32.11
N LYS A 14 29.60 -11.37 31.95
CA LYS A 14 30.14 -10.75 30.74
C LYS A 14 30.26 -11.82 29.64
N GLY A 15 29.13 -12.37 29.21
CA GLY A 15 29.08 -13.10 27.95
C GLY A 15 29.39 -12.14 26.80
N PRO A 16 29.94 -12.62 25.68
CA PRO A 16 29.94 -11.85 24.45
C PRO A 16 28.51 -11.38 24.23
N ILE A 17 28.32 -10.06 24.13
CA ILE A 17 27.04 -9.50 23.75
C ILE A 17 26.80 -10.08 22.36
N ASP A 18 25.98 -11.14 22.30
CA ASP A 18 25.34 -11.54 21.06
C ASP A 18 24.84 -10.24 20.48
N THR A 19 25.41 -9.86 19.34
CA THR A 19 24.99 -8.71 18.56
C THR A 19 23.59 -9.06 18.08
N PHE A 20 22.62 -8.89 18.98
CA PHE A 20 21.21 -8.77 18.66
C PHE A 20 21.22 -7.72 17.58
N GLN A 21 21.07 -8.15 16.33
CA GLN A 21 20.81 -7.26 15.23
C GLN A 21 19.51 -6.60 15.64
N ILE A 22 19.62 -5.39 16.21
CA ILE A 22 18.48 -4.55 16.49
C ILE A 22 17.93 -4.26 15.11
N LYS A 23 16.99 -5.11 14.67
CA LYS A 23 16.31 -4.96 13.40
C LYS A 23 15.74 -3.56 13.42
N ARG A 24 16.24 -2.71 12.52
CA ARG A 24 15.73 -1.36 12.39
C ARG A 24 14.25 -1.50 12.06
N SER A 25 13.42 -0.70 12.74
CA SER A 25 12.01 -0.63 12.39
C SER A 25 11.88 -0.38 10.88
N PRO A 26 10.94 -1.04 10.17
CA PRO A 26 10.69 -0.75 8.75
C PRO A 26 10.26 0.70 8.51
N TYR A 27 9.84 1.38 9.58
CA TYR A 27 9.52 2.81 9.61
C TYR A 27 10.69 3.70 10.04
N SER A 28 11.92 3.17 10.05
CA SER A 28 13.11 3.98 10.36
C SER A 28 13.20 5.15 9.40
N ALA A 29 13.18 6.35 9.94
CA ALA A 29 13.27 7.57 9.15
C ALA A 29 14.69 7.75 8.60
N ASP A 30 14.76 8.27 7.37
CA ASP A 30 16.00 8.69 6.73
C ASP A 30 15.88 10.15 6.31
N TYR A 31 16.88 10.96 6.66
CA TYR A 31 16.84 12.41 6.39
C TYR A 31 16.67 12.72 4.90
N ARG A 32 17.40 12.00 4.05
CA ARG A 32 17.39 12.22 2.60
C ARG A 32 16.05 11.82 2.00
N GLN A 33 15.49 10.70 2.44
CA GLN A 33 14.16 10.26 2.03
C GLN A 33 13.08 11.23 2.51
N GLY A 34 13.17 11.71 3.76
CA GLY A 34 12.30 12.76 4.28
C GLY A 34 12.35 14.04 3.43
N CYS A 35 13.54 14.50 3.05
CA CYS A 35 13.69 15.68 2.18
C CYS A 35 12.99 15.49 0.83
N LYS A 36 13.14 14.32 0.21
CA LYS A 36 12.47 13.98 -1.06
C LYS A 36 10.95 13.96 -0.91
N ILE A 37 10.43 13.35 0.17
CA ILE A 37 8.99 13.32 0.48
C ILE A 37 8.47 14.74 0.70
N LEU A 38 9.18 15.57 1.47
CA LEU A 38 8.80 16.96 1.72
C LEU A 38 8.76 17.78 0.41
N GLN A 39 9.76 17.59 -0.45
CA GLN A 39 9.79 18.21 -1.79
C GLN A 39 8.60 17.74 -2.64
N ALA A 40 8.32 16.43 -2.65
CA ALA A 40 7.19 15.84 -3.36
C ALA A 40 5.84 16.42 -2.89
N ILE A 41 5.64 16.59 -1.57
CA ILE A 41 4.43 17.20 -1.00
C ILE A 41 4.28 18.65 -1.45
N ARG A 42 5.37 19.43 -1.44
CA ARG A 42 5.37 20.85 -1.86
C ARG A 42 5.08 21.00 -3.35
N LEU A 43 5.65 20.14 -4.19
CA LEU A 43 5.43 20.14 -5.64
C LEU A 43 4.08 19.54 -6.04
N HIS A 44 3.50 18.69 -5.20
CA HIS A 44 2.31 17.93 -5.55
C HIS A 44 1.31 17.86 -4.41
N ASN A 45 0.56 18.95 -4.30
CA ASN A 45 -0.54 19.07 -3.35
C ASN A 45 -1.92 18.97 -4.05
N HIS A 46 -1.94 18.45 -5.28
CA HIS A 46 -3.14 18.27 -6.07
C HIS A 46 -3.68 16.85 -5.97
N ARG A 47 -4.99 16.72 -6.16
CA ARG A 47 -5.66 15.42 -6.29
C ARG A 47 -5.23 14.78 -7.62
N PRO A 48 -4.98 13.45 -7.68
CA PRO A 48 -4.82 12.77 -8.96
C PRO A 48 -6.09 12.96 -9.80
N SER A 49 -5.95 12.99 -11.12
CA SER A 49 -7.11 13.06 -12.01
C SER A 49 -7.98 11.80 -11.89
N GLN A 50 -9.24 11.89 -12.32
CA GLN A 50 -10.13 10.73 -12.29
C GLN A 50 -9.62 9.59 -13.19
N ALA A 51 -9.06 9.91 -14.35
CA ALA A 51 -8.41 8.94 -15.23
C ALA A 51 -7.24 8.23 -14.55
N CYS A 52 -6.40 8.97 -13.81
CA CYS A 52 -5.32 8.39 -13.02
C CYS A 52 -5.88 7.43 -11.96
N LEU A 53 -6.88 7.84 -11.17
CA LEU A 53 -7.49 6.97 -10.16
C LEU A 53 -8.12 5.71 -10.74
N LEU A 54 -8.83 5.82 -11.87
CA LEU A 54 -9.42 4.69 -12.56
C LEU A 54 -8.33 3.73 -13.06
N HIS A 55 -7.22 4.26 -13.57
CA HIS A 55 -6.07 3.47 -13.98
C HIS A 55 -5.44 2.71 -12.79
N LEU A 56 -5.25 3.37 -11.64
CA LEU A 56 -4.75 2.72 -10.42
C LEU A 56 -5.72 1.63 -9.93
N ALA A 57 -7.02 1.90 -9.92
CA ALA A 57 -8.04 0.95 -9.51
C ALA A 57 -8.06 -0.28 -10.43
N THR A 58 -8.00 -0.05 -11.75
CA THR A 58 -7.90 -1.11 -12.75
C THR A 58 -6.66 -1.95 -12.54
N PHE A 59 -5.50 -1.32 -12.30
CA PHE A 59 -4.25 -2.02 -12.04
C PHE A 59 -4.34 -2.93 -10.81
N VAL A 60 -4.81 -2.41 -9.67
CA VAL A 60 -4.86 -3.19 -8.42
C VAL A 60 -5.88 -4.33 -8.53
N THR A 61 -7.05 -4.07 -9.13
CA THR A 61 -8.09 -5.08 -9.34
C THR A 61 -7.60 -6.21 -10.24
N ARG A 62 -7.05 -5.88 -11.42
CA ARG A 62 -6.50 -6.88 -12.34
C ARG A 62 -5.32 -7.65 -11.77
N SER A 63 -4.52 -7.02 -10.90
CA SER A 63 -3.35 -7.67 -10.31
C SER A 63 -3.73 -8.71 -9.27
N TRP A 64 -4.77 -8.43 -8.47
CA TRP A 64 -5.02 -9.15 -7.21
C TRP A 64 -6.39 -9.78 -7.06
N GLU A 65 -7.40 -9.43 -7.85
CA GLU A 65 -8.66 -10.16 -7.89
C GLU A 65 -8.56 -11.32 -8.88
N GLU A 66 -9.20 -12.44 -8.53
CA GLU A 66 -9.38 -13.61 -9.40
C GLU A 66 -10.26 -13.25 -10.61
N ASP A 67 -11.49 -12.80 -10.33
CA ASP A 67 -12.44 -12.33 -11.36
C ASP A 67 -12.44 -10.79 -11.44
N SER A 68 -11.52 -10.21 -12.21
CA SER A 68 -11.51 -8.76 -12.45
C SER A 68 -12.66 -8.38 -13.39
N ASN A 69 -13.69 -7.72 -12.87
CA ASN A 69 -14.82 -7.18 -13.64
C ASN A 69 -14.94 -5.64 -13.45
N PRO A 70 -15.72 -4.95 -14.30
CA PRO A 70 -15.90 -3.50 -14.20
C PRO A 70 -16.45 -3.06 -12.83
N ASP A 71 -17.41 -3.79 -12.26
CA ASP A 71 -18.03 -3.43 -10.97
C ASP A 71 -17.00 -3.41 -9.83
N LYS A 72 -16.06 -4.36 -9.80
CA LYS A 72 -14.96 -4.37 -8.83
C LYS A 72 -13.97 -3.24 -9.06
N VAL A 73 -13.69 -2.89 -10.32
CA VAL A 73 -12.85 -1.73 -10.64
C VAL A 73 -13.51 -0.45 -10.11
N ASP A 74 -14.82 -0.32 -10.29
CA ASP A 74 -15.60 0.81 -9.80
C ASP A 74 -15.66 0.85 -8.26
N ASP A 75 -15.84 -0.28 -7.57
CA ASP A 75 -15.77 -0.33 -6.09
C ASP A 75 -14.39 0.14 -5.61
N VAL A 76 -13.30 -0.37 -6.21
CA VAL A 76 -11.94 0.00 -5.84
C VAL A 76 -11.65 1.47 -6.14
N TYR A 77 -12.12 1.98 -7.28
CA TYR A 77 -12.02 3.39 -7.66
C TYR A 77 -12.74 4.29 -6.64
N ASN A 78 -13.99 3.96 -6.31
CA ASN A 78 -14.79 4.69 -5.33
C ASN A 78 -14.14 4.64 -3.94
N PHE A 79 -13.58 3.50 -3.56
CA PHE A 79 -12.83 3.34 -2.32
C PHE A 79 -11.57 4.23 -2.27
N MET A 80 -10.77 4.26 -3.34
CA MET A 80 -9.62 5.18 -3.43
C MET A 80 -10.06 6.65 -3.34
N ASN A 81 -11.14 7.01 -4.03
CA ASN A 81 -11.73 8.36 -3.96
C ASN A 81 -12.15 8.72 -2.53
N HIS A 82 -12.80 7.78 -1.84
CA HIS A 82 -13.23 7.92 -0.46
C HIS A 82 -12.05 8.10 0.50
N LEU A 83 -10.97 7.31 0.35
CA LEU A 83 -9.75 7.49 1.12
C LEU A 83 -9.19 8.91 0.95
N LEU A 84 -9.04 9.37 -0.30
CA LEU A 84 -8.50 10.72 -0.57
C LEU A 84 -9.35 11.85 0.04
N ASN A 85 -10.67 11.67 0.10
CA ASN A 85 -11.60 12.65 0.69
C ASN A 85 -11.59 12.65 2.22
N THR A 86 -11.42 11.48 2.84
CA THR A 86 -11.61 11.34 4.29
C THR A 86 -10.31 11.48 5.09
N THR A 87 -9.17 11.24 4.46
CA THR A 87 -7.87 11.27 5.13
C THR A 87 -7.09 12.57 4.92
N GLY A 88 -7.64 13.54 4.19
CA GLY A 88 -7.01 14.85 3.98
C GLY A 88 -7.10 15.77 5.18
N MET A 89 -6.00 16.46 5.51
CA MET A 89 -6.00 17.48 6.57
C MET A 89 -6.60 18.82 6.14
N LYS A 90 -6.71 19.10 4.83
CA LYS A 90 -7.05 20.42 4.29
C LYS A 90 -8.45 20.91 4.63
N ASP A 91 -9.41 20.00 4.79
CA ASP A 91 -10.81 20.38 4.96
C ASP A 91 -11.12 21.00 6.33
N LYS A 92 -10.18 20.93 7.28
CA LYS A 92 -10.41 21.40 8.65
C LYS A 92 -10.11 22.88 8.87
N SER A 93 -9.36 23.54 7.99
CA SER A 93 -8.96 24.94 8.19
C SER A 93 -8.39 25.57 6.91
N PRO A 94 -9.18 26.34 6.15
CA PRO A 94 -8.74 26.92 4.86
C PRO A 94 -7.61 27.96 5.00
N HIS A 95 -7.31 28.42 6.22
CA HIS A 95 -6.27 29.43 6.48
C HIS A 95 -4.92 28.84 6.90
N VAL A 96 -4.82 27.53 7.12
CA VAL A 96 -3.59 26.89 7.60
C VAL A 96 -2.63 26.68 6.44
N SER A 97 -1.40 27.17 6.59
CA SER A 97 -0.36 27.01 5.57
C SER A 97 0.05 25.54 5.41
N LEU A 98 0.71 25.19 4.30
CA LEU A 98 1.20 23.82 4.10
C LEU A 98 2.24 23.44 5.17
N ASP A 99 3.17 24.33 5.50
CA ASP A 99 4.21 24.05 6.50
C ASP A 99 3.59 23.87 7.90
N GLU A 100 2.58 24.67 8.26
CA GLU A 100 1.82 24.52 9.50
C GLU A 100 1.02 23.20 9.52
N SER A 101 0.43 22.80 8.38
CA SER A 101 -0.22 21.50 8.25
C SER A 101 0.75 20.33 8.46
N ILE A 102 2.00 20.46 7.97
CA ILE A 102 3.05 19.44 8.16
C ILE A 102 3.48 19.38 9.64
N GLN A 103 3.63 20.53 10.30
CA GLN A 103 3.93 20.58 11.74
C GLN A 103 2.80 19.96 12.58
N LEU A 104 1.54 20.30 12.27
CA LEU A 104 0.38 19.71 12.93
C LEU A 104 0.28 18.20 12.66
N TYR A 105 0.63 17.76 11.45
CA TYR A 105 0.68 16.33 11.12
C TYR A 105 1.69 15.58 11.99
N CYS A 106 2.92 16.10 12.11
CA CYS A 106 4.01 15.42 12.82
C CYS A 106 3.95 15.53 14.35
N SER A 107 3.18 16.48 14.88
CA SER A 107 2.91 16.60 16.32
C SER A 107 1.88 15.58 16.82
N ARG A 108 1.09 14.98 15.91
CA ARG A 108 0.12 13.94 16.27
C ARG A 108 0.80 12.60 16.55
N SER A 109 0.15 11.78 17.36
CA SER A 109 0.54 10.39 17.58
C SER A 109 0.08 9.45 16.44
N SER A 110 -0.92 9.88 15.67
CA SER A 110 -1.51 9.11 14.58
C SER A 110 -1.04 9.63 13.21
N PRO A 111 -0.63 8.73 12.28
CA PRO A 111 -0.23 9.08 10.91
C PRO A 111 -1.43 9.33 9.97
N VAL A 112 -2.67 9.20 10.47
CA VAL A 112 -3.90 9.51 9.72
C VAL A 112 -4.75 10.47 10.57
N PRO A 113 -5.32 11.54 9.99
CA PRO A 113 -5.26 11.97 8.58
C PRO A 113 -3.87 12.45 8.13
N THR A 114 -3.59 12.36 6.83
CA THR A 114 -2.30 12.69 6.19
C THR A 114 -2.31 14.08 5.55
N VAL A 115 -1.13 14.70 5.48
CA VAL A 115 -0.95 16.02 4.85
C VAL A 115 -1.07 15.96 3.32
N CYS A 116 -0.77 14.82 2.70
CA CYS A 116 -0.92 14.62 1.26
C CYS A 116 -1.50 13.23 0.94
N PRO A 117 -2.84 13.09 0.93
CA PRO A 117 -3.51 11.83 0.62
C PRO A 117 -3.12 11.25 -0.75
N SER A 118 -2.95 12.13 -1.74
CA SER A 118 -2.56 11.75 -3.10
C SER A 118 -1.22 11.02 -3.13
N LEU A 119 -0.19 11.61 -2.50
CA LEU A 119 1.14 11.01 -2.44
C LEU A 119 1.13 9.71 -1.63
N THR A 120 0.36 9.68 -0.55
CA THR A 120 0.18 8.49 0.28
C THR A 120 -0.43 7.34 -0.53
N LEU A 121 -1.44 7.60 -1.36
CA LEU A 121 -2.03 6.60 -2.26
C LEU A 121 -1.04 6.11 -3.31
N LEU A 122 -0.23 7.00 -3.90
CA LEU A 122 0.79 6.61 -4.88
C LEU A 122 1.84 5.68 -4.26
N PHE A 123 2.29 5.97 -3.03
CA PHE A 123 3.19 5.07 -2.29
C PHE A 123 2.54 3.71 -2.03
N ALA A 124 1.27 3.71 -1.62
CA ALA A 124 0.51 2.48 -1.39
C ALA A 124 0.42 1.61 -2.64
N VAL A 125 0.07 2.19 -3.80
CA VAL A 125 0.03 1.45 -5.06
C VAL A 125 1.42 0.95 -5.45
N ARG A 126 2.49 1.73 -5.17
CA ARG A 126 3.84 1.26 -5.46
C ARG A 126 4.28 0.07 -4.59
N TYR A 127 3.83 0.01 -3.34
CA TYR A 127 4.00 -1.16 -2.48
C TYR A 127 3.27 -2.38 -3.03
N ILE A 128 2.02 -2.21 -3.48
CA ILE A 128 1.23 -3.28 -4.11
C ILE A 128 1.87 -3.77 -5.40
N GLU A 129 2.46 -2.87 -6.21
CA GLU A 129 3.18 -3.24 -7.43
C GLU A 129 4.43 -4.06 -7.11
N ARG A 130 5.22 -3.66 -6.10
CA ARG A 130 6.39 -4.43 -5.66
C ARG A 130 5.98 -5.82 -5.17
N LEU A 131 4.88 -5.90 -4.41
CA LEU A 131 4.31 -7.18 -3.99
C LEU A 131 3.94 -8.04 -5.21
N LYS A 132 3.33 -7.46 -6.24
CA LYS A 132 2.96 -8.18 -7.46
C LYS A 132 4.18 -8.71 -8.20
N GLN A 133 5.26 -7.95 -8.23
CA GLN A 133 6.53 -8.37 -8.83
C GLN A 133 7.15 -9.55 -8.08
N SER A 134 7.06 -9.58 -6.75
CA SER A 134 7.61 -10.67 -5.93
C SER A 134 6.79 -11.97 -5.99
N TYR A 135 5.46 -11.87 -6.08
CA TYR A 135 4.55 -13.02 -5.96
C TYR A 135 3.81 -13.38 -7.25
N GLY A 136 4.20 -12.80 -8.39
CA GLY A 136 3.79 -13.22 -9.72
C GLY A 136 2.27 -13.36 -9.86
N ASN A 137 1.78 -14.57 -10.12
CA ASN A 137 0.39 -14.85 -10.46
C ASN A 137 -0.54 -15.10 -9.27
N VAL A 138 -0.10 -14.91 -8.03
CA VAL A 138 -0.97 -15.07 -6.85
C VAL A 138 -2.17 -14.14 -6.95
N LYS A 139 -3.35 -14.71 -6.69
CA LYS A 139 -4.63 -14.00 -6.65
C LYS A 139 -5.21 -14.06 -5.25
N GLY A 140 -5.94 -13.01 -4.90
CA GLY A 140 -6.64 -12.88 -3.64
C GLY A 140 -8.10 -13.31 -3.75
N THR A 141 -8.67 -13.55 -2.58
CA THR A 141 -10.12 -13.67 -2.36
C THR A 141 -10.86 -12.38 -2.72
N ASN A 142 -12.18 -12.47 -2.88
CA ASN A 142 -13.04 -11.30 -3.12
C ASN A 142 -12.79 -10.17 -2.10
N GLY A 143 -12.53 -8.97 -2.62
CA GLY A 143 -12.24 -7.77 -1.84
C GLY A 143 -10.79 -7.68 -1.36
N CYS A 144 -9.90 -8.53 -1.89
CA CYS A 144 -8.48 -8.46 -1.60
C CYS A 144 -7.89 -7.12 -2.03
N SER A 145 -8.27 -6.59 -3.20
CA SER A 145 -7.78 -5.30 -3.68
C SER A 145 -8.06 -4.16 -2.69
N ARG A 146 -9.27 -4.12 -2.12
CA ARG A 146 -9.67 -3.10 -1.13
C ARG A 146 -8.86 -3.23 0.17
N ARG A 147 -8.67 -4.46 0.67
CA ARG A 147 -7.85 -4.73 1.87
C ARG A 147 -6.39 -4.35 1.63
N LEU A 148 -5.81 -4.74 0.50
CA LEU A 148 -4.42 -4.41 0.13
C LEU A 148 -4.21 -2.90 0.06
N ILE A 149 -5.12 -2.16 -0.60
CA ILE A 149 -5.05 -0.69 -0.67
C ILE A 149 -5.09 -0.09 0.72
N LEU A 150 -6.02 -0.51 1.57
CA LEU A 150 -6.13 0.02 2.93
C LEU A 150 -4.84 -0.17 3.73
N ILE A 151 -4.29 -1.39 3.73
CA ILE A 151 -3.07 -1.72 4.49
C ILE A 151 -1.86 -0.98 3.94
N ALA A 152 -1.64 -1.04 2.62
CA ALA A 152 -0.55 -0.33 1.98
C ALA A 152 -0.64 1.19 2.18
N TYR A 153 -1.85 1.74 2.24
CA TYR A 153 -2.09 3.16 2.52
C TYR A 153 -1.74 3.53 3.97
N ILE A 154 -2.13 2.73 4.95
CA ILE A 154 -1.75 2.93 6.37
C ILE A 154 -0.23 2.85 6.53
N MET A 155 0.42 1.87 5.87
CA MET A 155 1.87 1.73 5.88
C MET A 155 2.57 2.95 5.25
N ALA A 156 2.08 3.41 4.09
CA ALA A 156 2.59 4.60 3.44
C ALA A 156 2.43 5.85 4.32
N ALA A 157 1.29 6.00 4.99
CA ALA A 157 1.05 7.10 5.92
C ALA A 157 2.03 7.07 7.09
N LYS A 158 2.24 5.91 7.74
CA LYS A 158 3.22 5.70 8.81
C LYS A 158 4.65 6.03 8.36
N PHE A 159 5.03 5.58 7.17
CA PHE A 159 6.35 5.84 6.60
C PHE A 159 6.57 7.34 6.32
N ILE A 160 5.61 8.00 5.67
CA ILE A 160 5.66 9.45 5.40
C ILE A 160 5.69 10.23 6.72
N HIS A 161 4.84 9.88 7.69
CA HIS A 161 4.80 10.51 9.01
C HIS A 161 6.16 10.43 9.72
N SER A 162 6.74 9.23 9.78
CA SER A 162 8.02 9.01 10.48
C SER A 162 9.16 9.81 9.83
N ASN A 163 9.21 9.86 8.50
CA ASN A 163 10.23 10.63 7.77
C ASN A 163 10.05 12.15 7.92
N LEU A 164 8.82 12.66 7.87
CA LEU A 164 8.58 14.10 8.07
C LEU A 164 8.82 14.52 9.52
N LYS A 165 8.37 13.72 10.49
CA LYS A 165 8.59 13.96 11.91
C LYS A 165 10.07 14.04 12.22
N PHE A 166 10.89 13.15 11.65
CA PHE A 166 12.34 13.18 11.79
C PHE A 166 12.97 14.51 11.30
N ILE A 167 12.51 15.07 10.18
CA ILE A 167 13.00 16.38 9.70
C ILE A 167 12.66 17.49 10.70
N ILE A 168 11.44 17.49 11.24
CA ILE A 168 10.98 18.51 12.18
C ILE A 168 11.72 18.41 13.51
N ASP A 169 11.82 17.20 14.07
CA ASP A 169 12.45 16.96 15.37
C ASP A 169 13.95 17.29 15.35
N THR A 170 14.63 17.09 14.20
CA THR A 170 16.05 17.39 14.06
C THR A 170 16.34 18.87 13.80
N ASN A 171 15.33 19.70 13.50
CA ASN A 171 15.48 21.11 13.10
C ASN A 171 16.51 21.34 11.99
N LEU A 172 16.83 20.31 11.20
CA LEU A 172 17.80 20.43 10.13
C LEU A 172 17.19 21.21 8.96
N PRO A 173 17.92 22.18 8.38
CA PRO A 173 17.42 22.94 7.25
C PRO A 173 17.24 21.99 6.06
N PRO A 174 16.05 21.98 5.39
CA PRO A 174 15.82 21.16 4.21
C PRO A 174 16.96 21.39 3.21
N MET A 175 17.49 20.32 2.61
CA MET A 175 18.62 20.42 1.68
C MET A 175 18.31 21.42 0.55
N LYS A 176 18.79 22.66 0.70
CA LYS A 176 18.81 23.70 -0.33
C LYS A 176 19.86 23.28 -1.37
N GLY A 177 19.54 22.36 -2.27
CA GLY A 177 20.58 21.83 -3.16
C GLY A 177 20.13 21.05 -4.38
N TYR A 178 18.94 20.45 -4.39
CA TYR A 178 18.40 19.79 -5.58
C TYR A 178 17.39 20.69 -6.28
N ALA A 179 17.81 21.92 -6.57
CA ALA A 179 17.15 22.67 -7.63
C ALA A 179 17.34 21.86 -8.91
N THR A 180 16.23 21.39 -9.46
CA THR A 180 16.07 20.78 -10.78
C THR A 180 16.58 21.74 -11.86
N SER A 181 17.89 21.85 -12.02
CA SER A 181 18.55 22.57 -13.11
C SER A 181 18.59 21.76 -14.42
N SER A 182 17.88 20.62 -14.51
CA SER A 182 18.02 19.68 -15.64
C SER A 182 16.78 19.46 -16.52
N LEU A 183 15.62 20.10 -16.26
CA LEU A 183 14.41 19.85 -17.05
C LEU A 183 13.91 21.04 -17.89
N ALA A 184 14.61 22.19 -17.87
CA ALA A 184 14.16 23.40 -18.57
C ALA A 184 15.03 23.87 -19.76
N ASN A 185 16.07 23.13 -20.18
CA ASN A 185 17.02 23.63 -21.20
C ASN A 185 17.28 22.68 -22.39
N GLN A 186 16.23 22.06 -22.94
CA GLN A 186 16.26 21.45 -24.29
C GLN A 186 15.15 22.01 -25.21
N GLN A 187 14.95 23.34 -25.19
CA GLN A 187 14.15 23.98 -26.23
C GLN A 187 14.87 25.21 -26.80
N ARG A 188 15.21 25.06 -28.10
CA ARG A 188 15.58 26.07 -29.10
C ARG A 188 16.97 26.71 -29.01
N SER A 189 17.87 26.15 -29.80
CA SER A 189 18.76 26.95 -30.65
C SER A 189 18.35 26.72 -32.12
N PRO A 190 18.06 27.76 -32.91
CA PRO A 190 17.89 27.61 -34.35
C PRO A 190 19.27 27.66 -35.02
N SER A 191 19.61 26.63 -35.81
CA SER A 191 20.67 26.71 -36.82
C SER A 191 20.08 26.40 -38.20
N PRO A 192 20.50 27.10 -39.26
CA PRO A 192 19.87 27.04 -40.56
C PRO A 192 20.46 25.95 -41.47
N ALA A 193 19.56 25.38 -42.27
CA ALA A 193 19.71 24.89 -43.64
C ALA A 193 20.92 24.01 -44.02
N ALA A 194 20.66 22.74 -44.32
CA ALA A 194 20.95 22.15 -45.62
C ALA A 194 20.16 20.84 -45.82
N SER A 195 19.50 20.75 -46.98
CA SER A 195 18.66 19.66 -47.46
C SER A 195 19.41 18.33 -47.56
N THR A 196 18.73 17.20 -47.30
CA THR A 196 18.80 15.98 -48.13
C THR A 196 17.56 15.13 -47.86
N LEU A 197 16.85 14.78 -48.93
CA LEU A 197 15.72 13.88 -48.98
C LEU A 197 16.11 12.44 -48.59
N CYS A 198 15.24 11.76 -47.83
CA CYS A 198 14.94 10.33 -47.99
C CYS A 198 13.56 10.02 -47.37
N PRO A 199 12.72 9.19 -48.02
CA PRO A 199 11.42 8.79 -47.49
C PRO A 199 11.48 7.46 -46.70
N ASP A 200 10.38 7.22 -45.97
CA ASP A 200 9.93 5.97 -45.32
C ASP A 200 10.54 5.54 -43.97
N PRO A 201 9.85 4.70 -43.16
CA PRO A 201 8.40 4.40 -43.09
C PRO A 201 7.84 4.50 -41.64
N HIS A 202 6.52 4.39 -41.55
CA HIS A 202 5.70 4.25 -40.34
C HIS A 202 6.36 3.48 -39.16
N LEU A 203 6.49 4.16 -38.01
CA LEU A 203 6.68 3.52 -36.71
C LEU A 203 5.53 3.91 -35.77
N SER A 204 4.52 3.07 -35.72
CA SER A 204 3.58 2.97 -34.60
C SER A 204 4.33 2.48 -33.36
N VAL A 205 4.82 3.40 -32.55
CA VAL A 205 5.40 3.07 -31.24
C VAL A 205 4.27 3.01 -30.22
N SER A 206 3.76 1.80 -30.00
CA SER A 206 3.02 1.45 -28.79
C SER A 206 4.00 1.43 -27.61
N LEU A 207 3.98 2.48 -26.79
CA LEU A 207 4.76 2.53 -25.55
C LEU A 207 4.18 1.54 -24.53
N PRO A 208 5.00 0.74 -23.83
CA PRO A 208 4.51 -0.09 -22.74
C PRO A 208 4.10 0.80 -21.57
N VAL A 209 2.79 0.87 -21.32
CA VAL A 209 2.15 1.60 -20.22
C VAL A 209 2.40 0.83 -18.91
N SER A 210 3.58 1.02 -18.34
CA SER A 210 3.88 0.57 -16.97
C SER A 210 4.70 1.64 -16.28
N PRO A 211 4.51 1.84 -14.96
CA PRO A 211 5.33 2.78 -14.20
C PRO A 211 6.82 2.43 -14.34
N PRO A 212 7.71 3.40 -14.09
CA PRO A 212 9.15 3.19 -14.08
C PRO A 212 9.57 1.89 -13.39
N LEU A 213 10.08 0.94 -14.18
CA LEU A 213 10.78 -0.22 -13.64
C LEU A 213 12.04 0.28 -12.93
N SER A 214 12.17 -0.07 -11.65
CA SER A 214 13.42 0.13 -10.91
C SER A 214 14.47 -0.87 -11.44
N PRO A 215 15.77 -0.52 -11.42
CA PRO A 215 16.82 -1.44 -11.86
C PRO A 215 16.79 -2.73 -11.02
N LEU A 216 16.83 -3.88 -11.69
CA LEU A 216 16.96 -5.18 -11.03
C LEU A 216 18.23 -5.21 -10.18
N PRO A 217 18.18 -5.65 -8.91
CA PRO A 217 19.39 -5.94 -8.15
C PRO A 217 20.12 -7.13 -8.78
N SER A 218 21.42 -6.98 -8.99
CA SER A 218 22.33 -8.03 -9.46
C SER A 218 22.33 -9.22 -8.49
N SER A 219 22.12 -10.41 -9.06
CA SER A 219 22.02 -11.69 -8.36
C SER A 219 23.34 -12.06 -7.66
N SER A 220 23.39 -11.84 -6.34
CA SER A 220 24.33 -12.54 -5.44
C SER A 220 23.50 -13.38 -4.48
N SER A 221 23.60 -14.70 -4.65
CA SER A 221 22.91 -15.74 -3.91
C SER A 221 23.38 -15.81 -2.45
N LYS A 222 22.87 -14.91 -1.61
CA LYS A 222 22.72 -15.20 -0.19
C LYS A 222 21.37 -15.88 -0.01
N GLN A 223 21.39 -17.09 0.56
CA GLN A 223 20.21 -17.86 0.93
C GLN A 223 19.20 -16.95 1.63
N GLN A 224 18.15 -16.55 0.90
CA GLN A 224 16.98 -15.94 1.53
C GLN A 224 16.40 -17.00 2.46
N PRO A 225 16.03 -16.64 3.70
CA PRO A 225 15.24 -17.53 4.54
C PRO A 225 14.00 -17.93 3.73
N GLU A 226 13.71 -19.23 3.73
CA GLU A 226 12.62 -19.88 3.02
C GLU A 226 11.35 -19.02 3.17
N LEU A 227 11.00 -18.32 2.10
CA LEU A 227 9.97 -17.29 2.11
C LEU A 227 8.65 -18.03 2.34
N THR A 228 8.00 -17.78 3.49
CA THR A 228 6.74 -18.43 3.86
C THR A 228 5.76 -18.32 2.70
N ASP A 229 5.28 -19.45 2.19
CA ASP A 229 4.38 -19.51 1.04
C ASP A 229 3.15 -18.62 1.30
N PRO A 230 2.91 -17.56 0.49
CA PRO A 230 1.79 -16.63 0.71
C PRO A 230 0.42 -17.32 0.59
N THR A 231 0.35 -18.50 -0.02
CA THR A 231 -0.91 -19.27 -0.13
C THR A 231 -1.33 -19.90 1.20
N GLN A 232 -0.46 -19.88 2.23
CA GLN A 232 -0.81 -20.30 3.59
C GLN A 232 -1.74 -19.31 4.30
N TYR A 233 -1.88 -18.09 3.77
CA TYR A 233 -2.77 -17.08 4.33
C TYR A 233 -4.13 -17.16 3.65
N HIS A 234 -5.22 -17.19 4.43
CA HIS A 234 -6.61 -17.34 3.95
C HIS A 234 -7.09 -16.24 2.98
N TYR A 235 -6.29 -15.19 2.79
CA TYR A 235 -6.57 -14.12 1.83
C TYR A 235 -6.14 -14.45 0.41
N PHE A 236 -5.16 -15.34 0.23
CA PHE A 236 -4.57 -15.69 -1.07
C PHE A 236 -4.92 -17.12 -1.47
N HIS A 237 -5.21 -17.32 -2.74
CA HIS A 237 -5.37 -18.64 -3.32
C HIS A 237 -4.36 -18.78 -4.44
N SER A 238 -3.67 -19.92 -4.48
CA SER A 238 -2.96 -20.32 -5.69
C SER A 238 -4.05 -20.60 -6.72
N GLY A 239 -4.10 -19.81 -7.81
CA GLY A 239 -4.98 -20.11 -8.92
C GLY A 239 -4.66 -21.52 -9.39
N LYS A 240 -5.53 -22.49 -9.13
CA LYS A 240 -5.39 -23.84 -9.68
C LYS A 240 -5.38 -23.65 -11.18
N ALA A 241 -4.22 -23.84 -11.81
CA ALA A 241 -4.15 -24.01 -13.26
C ALA A 241 -5.20 -25.08 -13.60
N ALA A 242 -6.21 -24.70 -14.37
CA ALA A 242 -7.30 -25.59 -14.74
C ALA A 242 -6.68 -26.86 -15.35
N SER A 243 -6.72 -27.95 -14.59
CA SER A 243 -6.37 -29.26 -15.12
C SER A 243 -7.52 -29.65 -16.04
N PRO A 244 -7.28 -29.86 -17.34
CA PRO A 244 -8.32 -30.24 -18.28
C PRO A 244 -8.57 -31.74 -18.14
N HIS A 245 -9.29 -32.15 -17.10
CA HIS A 245 -9.80 -33.52 -17.05
C HIS A 245 -11.01 -33.62 -16.11
N ASP A 246 -12.03 -34.33 -16.60
CA ASP A 246 -13.25 -34.81 -15.93
C ASP A 246 -14.49 -33.90 -15.97
N ASP A 247 -14.91 -33.58 -17.20
CA ASP A 247 -16.34 -33.61 -17.55
C ASP A 247 -16.74 -35.08 -17.74
N TYR A 248 -17.42 -35.70 -16.78
CA TYR A 248 -18.41 -36.78 -16.99
C TYR A 248 -18.89 -37.26 -15.60
N PHE A 249 -19.96 -36.69 -15.05
CA PHE A 249 -21.08 -37.47 -14.49
C PHE A 249 -22.25 -36.55 -14.15
N ARG A 250 -23.21 -36.58 -15.08
CA ARG A 250 -24.53 -35.95 -15.04
C ARG A 250 -25.44 -36.86 -14.21
N HIS A 251 -25.79 -36.48 -12.98
CA HIS A 251 -26.88 -37.12 -12.25
C HIS A 251 -28.14 -36.25 -12.30
N THR A 252 -29.11 -36.78 -13.04
CA THR A 252 -30.53 -36.42 -13.07
C THR A 252 -31.20 -36.76 -11.73
N ASN A 253 -32.01 -35.84 -11.19
CA ASN A 253 -33.32 -36.18 -10.62
C ASN A 253 -34.14 -34.93 -10.23
N PRO A 254 -35.35 -34.77 -10.77
CA PRO A 254 -36.41 -33.95 -10.18
C PRO A 254 -37.60 -34.81 -9.69
N HIS A 255 -38.47 -34.19 -8.87
CA HIS A 255 -39.76 -34.67 -8.31
C HIS A 255 -39.69 -35.66 -7.11
N HIS A 256 -40.58 -35.67 -6.10
CA HIS A 256 -41.96 -35.18 -5.94
C HIS A 256 -42.36 -35.07 -4.44
N ASP A 257 -43.29 -34.15 -4.16
CA ASP A 257 -44.41 -34.17 -3.17
C ASP A 257 -44.29 -34.37 -1.63
N SER A 258 -44.79 -33.33 -0.93
CA SER A 258 -45.98 -33.30 -0.05
C SER A 258 -46.27 -34.44 0.94
N GLN A 259 -46.30 -34.15 2.26
CA GLN A 259 -47.42 -34.37 3.23
C GLN A 259 -47.02 -34.18 4.74
N PRO A 260 -47.93 -34.24 5.77
CA PRO A 260 -48.37 -33.06 6.52
C PRO A 260 -48.13 -33.08 8.06
N THR A 261 -48.38 -31.94 8.69
CA THR A 261 -48.74 -31.65 10.10
C THR A 261 -48.63 -32.76 11.18
N LYS A 262 -47.78 -32.53 12.20
CA LYS A 262 -48.04 -32.94 13.60
C LYS A 262 -47.58 -31.86 14.61
N ASN A 263 -48.38 -31.76 15.66
CA ASN A 263 -48.53 -30.75 16.71
C ASN A 263 -47.30 -30.34 17.55
N PRO A 264 -47.41 -29.21 18.29
CA PRO A 264 -46.30 -28.57 18.98
C PRO A 264 -46.13 -29.10 20.41
N SER A 265 -44.92 -29.50 20.74
CA SER A 265 -44.46 -29.69 22.13
C SER A 265 -43.40 -28.62 22.41
N SER A 266 -43.71 -27.76 23.37
CA SER A 266 -42.95 -26.61 23.83
C SER A 266 -41.46 -26.92 24.07
N PRO A 267 -40.54 -26.26 23.36
CA PRO A 267 -39.17 -26.12 23.80
C PRO A 267 -39.07 -24.91 24.73
N SER A 268 -38.57 -25.15 25.94
CA SER A 268 -38.09 -24.14 26.87
C SER A 268 -37.23 -23.09 26.13
N PRO A 269 -37.35 -21.79 26.43
CA PRO A 269 -36.53 -20.78 25.77
C PRO A 269 -35.06 -21.09 26.06
N PRO A 270 -34.21 -21.35 25.05
CA PRO A 270 -32.77 -21.25 25.26
C PRO A 270 -32.54 -19.81 25.67
N SER A 271 -31.97 -19.61 26.86
CA SER A 271 -31.45 -18.33 27.31
C SER A 271 -30.34 -17.91 26.35
N THR A 272 -30.74 -17.29 25.25
CA THR A 272 -29.88 -16.55 24.35
C THR A 272 -29.45 -15.30 25.09
N ASP A 273 -28.45 -15.44 25.96
CA ASP A 273 -27.50 -14.36 26.21
C ASP A 273 -26.69 -14.17 24.92
N ASP A 274 -27.39 -13.71 23.87
CA ASP A 274 -26.82 -13.10 22.67
C ASP A 274 -26.35 -11.70 23.06
N SER A 275 -25.42 -11.66 24.01
CA SER A 275 -24.62 -10.49 24.33
C SER A 275 -23.78 -10.19 23.08
N MET A 276 -24.34 -9.38 22.19
CA MET A 276 -23.62 -8.73 21.09
C MET A 276 -22.24 -8.32 21.59
N PRO A 277 -21.15 -8.78 20.96
CA PRO A 277 -19.81 -8.48 21.43
C PRO A 277 -19.65 -6.96 21.52
N SER A 278 -19.19 -6.50 22.68
CA SER A 278 -18.94 -5.08 22.95
C SER A 278 -18.23 -4.40 21.78
N LEU A 279 -18.64 -3.18 21.41
CA LEU A 279 -18.00 -2.36 20.37
C LEU A 279 -16.48 -2.24 20.59
N SER A 280 -16.02 -2.25 21.84
CA SER A 280 -14.60 -2.28 22.19
C SER A 280 -13.92 -3.58 21.75
N SER A 281 -14.60 -4.72 21.90
CA SER A 281 -14.14 -6.03 21.42
C SER A 281 -14.12 -6.12 19.88
N MET A 282 -15.04 -5.42 19.20
CA MET A 282 -15.02 -5.35 17.73
C MET A 282 -13.88 -4.45 17.23
N CYS A 283 -13.64 -3.32 17.90
CA CYS A 283 -12.52 -2.42 17.60
C CYS A 283 -11.16 -3.07 17.85
N SER A 284 -10.99 -3.81 18.95
CA SER A 284 -9.73 -4.52 19.25
C SER A 284 -9.45 -5.62 18.23
N HIS A 285 -10.47 -6.37 17.81
CA HIS A 285 -10.34 -7.40 16.79
C HIS A 285 -10.05 -6.82 15.40
N PHE A 286 -10.68 -5.70 15.05
CA PHE A 286 -10.35 -4.96 13.83
C PHE A 286 -8.89 -4.50 13.85
N ASN A 287 -8.44 -3.88 14.95
CA ASN A 287 -7.06 -3.45 15.12
C ASN A 287 -6.06 -4.60 15.02
N TYR A 288 -6.37 -5.76 15.62
CA TYR A 288 -5.54 -6.96 15.52
C TYR A 288 -5.45 -7.47 14.08
N ARG A 289 -6.56 -7.52 13.35
CA ARG A 289 -6.58 -7.95 11.94
C ARG A 289 -5.76 -7.01 11.05
N ILE A 290 -5.91 -5.70 11.23
CA ILE A 290 -5.14 -4.68 10.51
C ILE A 290 -3.65 -4.85 10.82
N TRP A 291 -3.29 -4.96 12.10
CA TRP A 291 -1.90 -5.15 12.53
C TRP A 291 -1.29 -6.43 11.95
N ARG A 292 -2.04 -7.54 11.94
CA ARG A 292 -1.59 -8.80 11.34
C ARG A 292 -1.33 -8.65 9.83
N MET A 293 -2.29 -8.09 9.10
CA MET A 293 -2.12 -7.86 7.65
C MET A 293 -0.96 -6.91 7.35
N GLU A 294 -0.75 -5.88 8.18
CA GLU A 294 0.40 -4.98 8.06
C GLU A 294 1.73 -5.73 8.21
N ASN A 295 1.87 -6.60 9.21
CA ASN A 295 3.09 -7.38 9.41
C ASN A 295 3.35 -8.37 8.28
N GLU A 296 2.30 -9.04 7.80
CA GLU A 296 2.40 -9.94 6.63
C GLU A 296 2.85 -9.15 5.39
N PHE A 297 2.24 -7.99 5.13
CA PHE A 297 2.61 -7.12 4.01
C PHE A 297 4.07 -6.63 4.13
N LEU A 298 4.50 -6.21 5.33
CA LEU A 298 5.87 -5.80 5.61
C LEU A 298 6.87 -6.92 5.34
N HIS A 299 6.55 -8.13 5.81
CA HIS A 299 7.38 -9.31 5.55
C HIS A 299 7.54 -9.55 4.05
N PHE A 300 6.45 -9.45 3.30
CA PHE A 300 6.49 -9.62 1.85
C PHE A 300 7.26 -8.53 1.10
N LEU A 301 7.39 -7.34 1.67
CA LEU A 301 8.24 -6.27 1.15
C LEU A 301 9.71 -6.36 1.63
N ASN A 302 10.08 -7.43 2.34
CA ASN A 302 11.38 -7.55 3.01
C ASN A 302 11.67 -6.38 3.96
N GLU A 303 10.64 -5.88 4.64
CA GLU A 303 10.71 -4.73 5.55
C GLU A 303 11.19 -3.41 4.89
N ASP A 304 11.31 -3.36 3.55
CA ASP A 304 11.78 -2.19 2.82
C ASP A 304 10.62 -1.35 2.28
N LEU A 305 10.33 -0.24 2.96
CA LEU A 305 9.31 0.73 2.56
C LEU A 305 9.84 1.85 1.67
N ASN A 306 11.10 1.81 1.26
CA ASN A 306 11.70 2.88 0.48
C ASN A 306 11.05 2.99 -0.91
N VAL A 307 10.82 4.23 -1.34
CA VAL A 307 10.37 4.58 -2.68
C VAL A 307 11.47 5.48 -3.27
N PRO A 308 12.39 4.93 -4.09
CA PRO A 308 13.65 5.60 -4.42
C PRO A 308 13.47 6.91 -5.20
N ASP A 309 12.39 7.03 -5.97
CA ASP A 309 12.09 8.17 -6.82
C ASP A 309 10.61 8.60 -6.72
N CYS A 310 10.29 9.29 -5.62
CA CYS A 310 8.93 9.79 -5.39
C CYS A 310 8.54 10.92 -6.36
N LEU A 311 9.50 11.65 -6.93
CA LEU A 311 9.21 12.73 -7.89
C LEU A 311 8.80 12.15 -9.24
N ARG A 312 9.51 11.14 -9.73
CA ARG A 312 9.13 10.44 -10.96
C ARG A 312 7.78 9.74 -10.82
N LEU A 313 7.44 9.24 -9.62
CA LEU A 313 6.11 8.68 -9.34
C LEU A 313 5.00 9.74 -9.48
N ILE A 314 5.26 10.97 -9.04
CA ILE A 314 4.34 12.10 -9.23
C ILE A 314 4.22 12.47 -10.71
N GLU A 315 5.34 12.58 -11.43
CA GLU A 315 5.34 12.92 -12.85
C GLU A 315 4.57 11.90 -13.68
N TRP A 316 4.77 10.62 -13.39
CA TRP A 316 4.00 9.54 -13.99
C TRP A 316 2.50 9.69 -13.73
N ALA A 317 2.09 10.00 -12.49
CA ALA A 317 0.68 10.20 -12.16
C ALA A 317 0.05 11.38 -12.93
N LYS A 318 0.82 12.45 -13.17
CA LYS A 318 0.37 13.58 -14.01
C LYS A 318 0.18 13.15 -15.46
N GLN A 319 1.13 12.39 -16.02
CA GLN A 319 1.09 11.96 -17.43
C GLN A 319 -0.11 11.06 -17.72
N VAL A 320 -0.39 10.09 -16.84
CA VAL A 320 -1.56 9.20 -16.99
C VAL A 320 -2.87 9.99 -17.05
N GLY A 321 -2.94 11.14 -16.36
CA GLY A 321 -4.10 12.01 -16.38
C GLY A 321 -4.33 12.76 -17.70
N THR A 322 -3.27 13.01 -18.48
CA THR A 322 -3.34 13.81 -19.70
C THR A 322 -3.65 12.97 -20.95
N VAL A 323 -3.24 11.70 -20.97
CA VAL A 323 -3.30 10.84 -22.18
C VAL A 323 -4.70 10.25 -22.45
N MET A 324 -5.65 10.39 -21.52
CA MET A 324 -7.00 9.81 -21.64
C MET A 324 -8.11 10.84 -21.93
N VAL A 325 -7.77 12.01 -22.47
CA VAL A 325 -8.74 13.01 -22.97
C VAL A 325 -8.65 13.06 -24.50
#